data_AF-A0A9Q0LRT0-F1
#
_entry.id   AF-A0A9Q0LRT0-F1
#
_cell.length_a   1.000
_cell.length_b   1.000
_cell.length_c   1.000
_cell.angle_alpha   90.00
_cell.angle_beta   90.00
_cell.angle_gamma   90.00
#
_symmetry.space_group_name_H-M   'P 1'
#
loop_
_entity.id
_entity.type
_entity.pdbx_description
1 polymer ?
#
loop_
_entity_poly.entity_id
_entity_poly.type
_entity_poly.pdbx_seq_one_letter_code
_entity_poly.pdbx_strand_id
1 'polypeptide(L)'
;MSKKETEISTTQPLQIFTEHNSEVRCLYVENDFLYSGGFGNQIMKHKMTSDSLEKIWEAKTTSYVFSLTIHLGDLYSTGSDIRCFKTSTGNLNWSYKTESTSYLYTGIGYKSWLLIGGDDKYLRKFEIKKSGLYPLQKEFNTFSIWGLKIYNDRLYSSDEHGDIKEWDLNTLQTLRVFSANDMGIWAMEIIDSVIYSCGKNGSIQKWDLETGKKKDRFEEVQKAIISSYSDQDLLFTAGYSGVVFCFDIKTEKCIAKFQTDKDNWCVIVLKNRLIAGTVSHKLYMFDLSNLVPWTCLSQDFQNLFTRQELCDCTISTLGGSFGIHKYFVNSRLKIDDIDKYKQIFSSKIIEEATEFFDWVYSGVTKKEDLISEFLRQMKIKNNFEKINDRQSLSNDLKKIYQDDSTKDFTIFVQGKPIKVHKFILLARTDLYRGMFLSVTEDKSNQVNDYSGNSFETVHALIEFLYFAELKKGLKKSVLNELIDAPNYYQLNENTKLLLQIKNNRK
;
A
#
# COMPACT_ATOMS: atom_id res chain seq x y z
N MET A 1 -11.98 -35.87 12.22
CA MET A 1 -10.96 -34.82 12.46
C MET A 1 -11.43 -33.56 11.73
N SER A 2 -12.06 -32.63 12.45
CA SER A 2 -12.55 -31.38 11.86
C SER A 2 -11.39 -30.41 11.66
N LYS A 3 -11.19 -29.93 10.42
CA LYS A 3 -10.35 -28.76 10.13
C LYS A 3 -10.97 -27.58 10.89
N LYS A 4 -10.33 -27.10 11.96
CA LYS A 4 -10.68 -25.81 12.57
C LYS A 4 -10.31 -24.72 11.58
N GLU A 5 -11.30 -24.19 10.88
CA GLU A 5 -11.18 -22.98 10.08
C GLU A 5 -10.58 -21.87 10.95
N THR A 6 -9.46 -21.32 10.52
CA THR A 6 -8.92 -20.04 10.98
C THR A 6 -10.00 -18.97 10.89
N GLU A 7 -10.50 -18.44 12.01
CA GLU A 7 -11.31 -17.22 12.00
C GLU A 7 -10.49 -16.08 11.38
N ILE A 8 -10.84 -15.70 10.16
CA ILE A 8 -10.29 -14.53 9.46
C ILE A 8 -10.93 -13.29 10.10
N SER A 9 -10.12 -12.29 10.46
CA SER A 9 -10.64 -11.07 11.09
C SER A 9 -11.52 -10.29 10.11
N THR A 10 -12.82 -10.23 10.41
CA THR A 10 -13.75 -9.33 9.73
C THR A 10 -13.61 -7.94 10.33
N THR A 11 -13.31 -6.96 9.48
CA THR A 11 -13.14 -5.57 9.86
C THR A 11 -14.40 -4.77 9.54
N GLN A 12 -14.75 -3.85 10.44
CA GLN A 12 -15.87 -2.92 10.25
C GLN A 12 -15.38 -1.64 9.58
N PRO A 13 -16.23 -0.94 8.81
CA PRO A 13 -15.85 0.31 8.19
C PRO A 13 -15.63 1.40 9.25
N LEU A 14 -14.60 2.21 9.03
CA LEU A 14 -14.36 3.45 9.77
C LEU A 14 -15.45 4.48 9.45
N GLN A 15 -15.74 4.66 8.16
CA GLN A 15 -16.69 5.64 7.66
C GLN A 15 -17.40 5.13 6.41
N ILE A 16 -18.62 5.64 6.21
CA ILE A 16 -19.46 5.34 5.06
C ILE A 16 -19.91 6.68 4.46
N PHE A 17 -19.66 6.88 3.17
CA PHE A 17 -20.03 8.10 2.46
C PHE A 17 -21.19 7.79 1.51
N THR A 18 -22.24 8.62 1.56
CA THR A 18 -23.50 8.44 0.80
C THR A 18 -23.71 9.57 -0.21
N GLU A 19 -22.63 10.17 -0.70
CA GLU A 19 -22.72 11.29 -1.64
C GLU A 19 -23.14 10.85 -3.04
N HIS A 20 -22.90 9.58 -3.40
CA HIS A 20 -23.27 9.10 -4.72
C HIS A 20 -24.78 8.86 -4.86
N ASN A 21 -25.35 9.26 -6.01
CA ASN A 21 -26.78 9.11 -6.29
C ASN A 21 -27.12 7.76 -6.96
N SER A 22 -26.10 6.96 -7.29
CA SER A 22 -26.21 5.64 -7.89
C SER A 22 -24.94 4.82 -7.64
N GLU A 23 -24.86 3.63 -8.22
CA GLU A 23 -23.80 2.63 -7.98
C GLU A 23 -22.42 3.19 -8.28
N VAL A 24 -21.48 3.01 -7.34
CA VAL A 24 -20.09 3.45 -7.52
C VAL A 24 -19.33 2.34 -8.25
N ARG A 25 -19.01 2.56 -9.53
CA ARG A 25 -18.48 1.53 -10.43
C ARG A 25 -16.95 1.54 -10.53
N CYS A 26 -16.32 2.69 -10.34
CA CYS A 26 -14.88 2.82 -10.48
C CYS A 26 -14.29 3.85 -9.50
N LEU A 27 -13.04 3.60 -9.12
CA LEU A 27 -12.23 4.46 -8.27
C LEU A 27 -10.86 4.64 -8.93
N TYR A 28 -10.26 5.81 -8.73
CA TYR A 28 -8.88 6.08 -9.10
C TYR A 28 -8.23 6.93 -8.02
N VAL A 29 -6.95 6.67 -7.74
CA VAL A 29 -6.18 7.40 -6.73
C VAL A 29 -4.99 8.06 -7.41
N GLU A 30 -4.80 9.34 -7.10
CA GLU A 30 -3.56 10.05 -7.42
C GLU A 30 -3.18 10.89 -6.21
N ASN A 31 -1.99 10.63 -5.66
CA ASN A 31 -1.50 11.27 -4.44
C ASN A 31 -2.49 11.10 -3.28
N ASP A 32 -3.03 12.22 -2.79
CA ASP A 32 -3.95 12.28 -1.65
C ASP A 32 -5.41 12.42 -2.11
N PHE A 33 -5.66 12.31 -3.42
CA PHE A 33 -6.99 12.49 -4.00
C PHE A 33 -7.59 11.15 -4.43
N LEU A 34 -8.85 10.97 -4.07
CA LEU A 34 -9.71 9.92 -4.58
C LEU A 34 -10.60 10.50 -5.67
N TYR A 35 -10.72 9.78 -6.78
CA TYR A 35 -11.69 10.05 -7.82
C TYR A 35 -12.65 8.86 -7.87
N SER A 36 -13.95 9.14 -7.90
CA SER A 36 -14.99 8.11 -7.89
C SER A 36 -16.01 8.39 -8.99
N GLY A 37 -16.44 7.33 -9.68
CA GLY A 37 -17.38 7.41 -10.78
C GLY A 37 -18.32 6.20 -10.81
N GLY A 38 -19.47 6.34 -11.45
CA GLY A 38 -20.53 5.34 -11.37
C GLY A 38 -21.62 5.45 -12.42
N PHE A 39 -22.72 4.73 -12.17
CA PHE A 39 -23.92 4.75 -13.01
C PHE A 39 -24.80 6.00 -12.78
N GLY A 40 -24.39 6.83 -11.82
CA GLY A 40 -25.05 8.09 -11.46
C GLY A 40 -24.80 9.24 -12.42
N ASN A 41 -24.07 8.99 -13.51
CA ASN A 41 -23.59 10.01 -14.45
C ASN A 41 -22.83 11.15 -13.76
N GLN A 42 -21.98 10.78 -12.80
CA GLN A 42 -21.22 11.72 -12.00
C GLN A 42 -19.81 11.20 -11.72
N ILE A 43 -18.89 12.15 -11.60
CA ILE A 43 -17.53 11.94 -11.14
C ILE A 43 -17.31 12.88 -9.96
N MET A 44 -16.79 12.36 -8.86
CA MET A 44 -16.44 13.16 -7.69
C MET A 44 -14.95 13.06 -7.43
N LYS A 45 -14.37 14.19 -6.99
CA LYS A 45 -13.01 14.24 -6.44
C LYS A 45 -13.10 14.52 -4.95
N HIS A 46 -12.43 13.71 -4.16
CA HIS A 46 -12.25 13.88 -2.72
C HIS A 46 -10.77 14.03 -2.39
N LYS A 47 -10.46 14.78 -1.34
CA LYS A 47 -9.14 14.83 -0.72
C LYS A 47 -9.16 14.02 0.56
N MET A 48 -8.18 13.15 0.72
CA MET A 48 -7.95 12.42 1.96
C MET A 48 -7.31 13.35 2.99
N THR A 49 -8.05 13.65 4.04
CA THR A 49 -7.54 14.28 5.27
C THR A 49 -7.01 13.20 6.22
N SER A 50 -6.72 13.50 7.49
CA SER A 50 -6.22 12.47 8.42
C SER A 50 -7.18 11.29 8.54
N ASP A 51 -8.48 11.56 8.62
CA ASP A 51 -9.48 10.55 8.99
C ASP A 51 -10.76 10.58 8.15
N SER A 52 -10.85 11.39 7.10
CA SER A 52 -12.04 11.48 6.26
C SER A 52 -11.75 11.91 4.82
N LEU A 53 -12.74 11.70 3.95
CA LEU A 53 -12.75 12.22 2.59
C LEU A 53 -13.53 13.53 2.54
N GLU A 54 -12.87 14.60 2.11
CA GLU A 54 -13.49 15.91 1.86
C GLU A 54 -13.78 16.07 0.37
N LYS A 55 -15.04 16.29 -0.02
CA LYS A 55 -15.40 16.52 -1.43
C LYS A 55 -14.84 17.86 -1.90
N ILE A 56 -14.05 17.81 -2.97
CA ILE A 56 -13.44 18.98 -3.61
C ILE A 56 -14.31 19.50 -4.74
N TRP A 57 -14.73 18.62 -5.65
CA TRP A 57 -15.64 18.97 -6.74
C TRP A 57 -16.43 17.75 -7.21
N GLU A 58 -17.49 18.04 -7.97
CA GLU A 58 -18.36 17.07 -8.63
C GLU A 58 -18.57 17.52 -10.08
N ALA A 59 -18.45 16.58 -11.01
CA ALA A 59 -18.65 16.80 -12.43
C ALA A 59 -19.74 15.86 -12.95
N LYS A 60 -20.70 16.40 -13.70
CA LYS A 60 -21.73 15.59 -14.36
C LYS A 60 -21.21 15.05 -15.68
N THR A 61 -21.57 13.81 -15.98
CA THR A 61 -21.29 13.16 -17.26
C THR A 61 -22.60 12.95 -18.02
N THR A 62 -22.54 12.73 -19.34
CA THR A 62 -23.73 12.40 -20.14
C THR A 62 -23.95 10.89 -20.30
N SER A 63 -23.11 10.07 -19.65
CA SER A 63 -23.18 8.60 -19.64
C SER A 63 -22.58 8.01 -18.38
N TYR A 64 -22.83 6.71 -18.16
CA TYR A 64 -22.19 5.93 -17.12
C TYR A 64 -20.66 6.01 -17.20
N VAL A 65 -20.03 5.95 -16.02
CA VAL A 65 -18.58 5.97 -15.87
C VAL A 65 -18.10 4.59 -15.45
N PHE A 66 -17.45 3.88 -16.37
CA PHE A 66 -16.96 2.52 -16.14
C PHE A 66 -15.52 2.49 -15.63
N SER A 67 -14.69 3.43 -16.05
CA SER A 67 -13.29 3.54 -15.60
C SER A 67 -12.86 5.00 -15.52
N LEU A 68 -11.91 5.25 -14.62
CA LEU A 68 -11.24 6.53 -14.43
C LEU A 68 -9.74 6.30 -14.52
N THR A 69 -9.02 7.23 -15.14
CA THR A 69 -7.57 7.20 -15.25
C THR A 69 -7.04 8.61 -15.30
N ILE A 70 -6.05 8.93 -14.48
CA ILE A 70 -5.29 10.19 -14.64
C ILE A 70 -4.04 9.90 -15.43
N HIS A 71 -3.79 10.75 -16.43
CA HIS A 71 -2.58 10.66 -17.22
C HIS A 71 -2.20 12.04 -17.74
N LEU A 72 -0.90 12.38 -17.67
CA LEU A 72 -0.40 13.70 -18.07
C LEU A 72 -1.15 14.89 -17.41
N GLY A 73 -1.63 14.70 -16.17
CA GLY A 73 -2.29 15.74 -15.36
C GLY A 73 -3.80 15.92 -15.59
N ASP A 74 -4.37 15.26 -16.59
CA ASP A 74 -5.81 15.28 -16.88
C ASP A 74 -6.49 13.97 -16.46
N LEU A 75 -7.77 14.05 -16.09
CA LEU A 75 -8.60 12.90 -15.73
C LEU A 75 -9.40 12.43 -16.95
N TYR A 76 -9.26 11.17 -17.29
CA TYR A 76 -10.00 10.50 -18.36
C TYR A 76 -11.06 9.59 -17.77
N SER A 77 -12.25 9.62 -18.34
CA SER A 77 -13.35 8.71 -18.00
C SER A 77 -13.79 7.94 -19.22
N THR A 78 -14.11 6.64 -19.06
CA THR A 78 -14.71 5.82 -20.10
C THR A 78 -16.18 5.52 -19.82
N GLY A 79 -16.99 5.47 -20.88
CA GLY A 79 -18.44 5.33 -20.83
C GLY A 79 -18.99 4.86 -22.18
N SER A 80 -20.05 5.50 -22.65
CA SER A 80 -20.43 5.44 -24.08
C SER A 80 -19.56 6.35 -24.96
N ASP A 81 -18.73 7.20 -24.34
CA ASP A 81 -17.74 8.06 -24.93
C ASP A 81 -16.50 8.12 -24.01
N ILE A 82 -15.45 8.76 -24.50
CA ILE A 82 -14.25 9.09 -23.72
C ILE A 82 -14.33 10.57 -23.38
N ARG A 83 -14.15 10.94 -22.12
CA ARG A 83 -14.14 12.34 -21.69
C ARG A 83 -12.86 12.68 -20.94
N CYS A 84 -12.38 13.89 -21.11
CA CYS A 84 -11.23 14.43 -20.40
C CYS A 84 -11.65 15.64 -19.56
N PHE A 85 -11.26 15.63 -18.30
CA PHE A 85 -11.55 16.66 -17.32
C PHE A 85 -10.25 17.21 -16.73
N LYS A 86 -10.25 18.52 -16.45
CA LYS A 86 -9.16 19.11 -15.67
C LYS A 86 -9.25 18.63 -14.23
N THR A 87 -8.20 18.00 -13.73
CA THR A 87 -8.13 17.47 -12.36
C THR A 87 -8.31 18.53 -11.28
N SER A 88 -7.92 19.79 -11.57
CA SER A 88 -8.03 20.91 -10.64
C SER A 88 -9.45 21.42 -10.45
N THR A 89 -10.27 21.48 -11.51
CA THR A 89 -11.59 22.11 -11.47
C THR A 89 -12.76 21.15 -11.72
N GLY A 90 -12.51 19.95 -12.25
CA GLY A 90 -13.56 19.05 -12.72
C GLY A 90 -14.23 19.50 -14.02
N ASN A 91 -13.75 20.57 -14.65
CA ASN A 91 -14.33 21.05 -15.91
C ASN A 91 -13.98 20.10 -17.05
N LEU A 92 -14.99 19.78 -17.87
CA LEU A 92 -14.80 19.05 -19.12
C LEU A 92 -13.89 19.87 -20.05
N ASN A 93 -12.79 19.25 -20.48
CA ASN A 93 -11.88 19.81 -21.46
C ASN A 93 -12.36 19.48 -22.88
N TRP A 94 -12.61 18.21 -23.15
CA TRP A 94 -13.15 17.71 -24.41
C TRP A 94 -13.77 16.32 -24.22
N SER A 95 -14.55 15.86 -25.20
CA SER A 95 -15.05 14.50 -25.29
C SER A 95 -14.80 13.91 -26.68
N TYR A 96 -14.71 12.60 -26.75
CA TYR A 96 -14.53 11.82 -27.97
C TYR A 96 -15.56 10.70 -27.99
N LYS A 97 -16.48 10.73 -28.96
CA LYS A 97 -17.47 9.68 -29.16
C LYS A 97 -16.95 8.71 -30.21
N THR A 98 -16.93 7.43 -29.89
CA THR A 98 -16.59 6.37 -30.85
C THR A 98 -17.74 6.18 -31.85
N GLU A 99 -17.45 5.53 -32.99
CA GLU A 99 -18.48 5.15 -33.96
C GLU A 99 -19.41 4.06 -33.41
N SER A 100 -18.94 3.29 -32.43
CA SER A 100 -19.71 2.23 -31.75
C SER A 100 -20.67 2.79 -30.71
N THR A 101 -21.80 2.11 -30.52
CA THR A 101 -22.75 2.37 -29.43
C THR A 101 -22.47 1.55 -28.17
N SER A 102 -21.48 0.66 -28.19
CA SER A 102 -21.14 -0.19 -27.04
C SER A 102 -20.37 0.58 -25.96
N TYR A 103 -20.33 0.01 -24.75
CA TYR A 103 -19.63 0.62 -23.62
C TYR A 103 -18.13 0.35 -23.64
N LEU A 104 -17.37 1.38 -23.27
CA LEU A 104 -15.92 1.35 -23.07
C LEU A 104 -15.65 1.09 -21.58
N TYR A 105 -15.18 -0.12 -21.25
CA TYR A 105 -15.09 -0.57 -19.87
C TYR A 105 -13.82 -0.13 -19.16
N THR A 106 -12.72 0.08 -19.89
CA THR A 106 -11.42 0.30 -19.28
C THR A 106 -10.54 1.23 -20.11
N GLY A 107 -9.70 2.01 -19.43
CA GLY A 107 -8.70 2.86 -20.03
C GLY A 107 -7.40 2.82 -19.23
N ILE A 108 -6.27 3.02 -19.90
CA ILE A 108 -4.97 3.18 -19.27
C ILE A 108 -4.10 4.17 -20.05
N GLY A 109 -3.41 5.05 -19.32
CA GLY A 109 -2.46 6.02 -19.86
C GLY A 109 -1.05 5.45 -19.89
N TYR A 110 -0.30 5.72 -20.95
CA TYR A 110 1.10 5.31 -21.06
C TYR A 110 1.87 6.14 -22.09
N LYS A 111 3.03 6.68 -21.69
CA LYS A 111 3.79 7.66 -22.50
C LYS A 111 2.87 8.78 -22.99
N SER A 112 2.81 9.06 -24.29
CA SER A 112 1.86 10.04 -24.86
C SER A 112 0.54 9.41 -25.31
N TRP A 113 0.23 8.19 -24.87
CA TRP A 113 -0.93 7.44 -25.35
C TRP A 113 -2.00 7.22 -24.29
N LEU A 114 -3.23 7.10 -24.78
CA LEU A 114 -4.36 6.54 -24.04
C LEU A 114 -4.83 5.27 -24.77
N LEU A 115 -4.88 4.17 -24.04
CA LEU A 115 -5.33 2.87 -24.53
C LEU A 115 -6.69 2.56 -23.93
N ILE A 116 -7.66 2.23 -24.78
CA ILE A 116 -9.06 2.05 -24.37
C ILE A 116 -9.58 0.71 -24.90
N GLY A 117 -10.34 0.01 -24.06
CA GLY A 117 -11.01 -1.24 -24.40
C GLY A 117 -12.45 -1.27 -23.88
N GLY A 118 -13.29 -2.08 -24.52
CA GLY A 118 -14.69 -2.23 -24.16
C GLY A 118 -15.38 -3.39 -24.85
N ASP A 119 -16.71 -3.34 -24.85
CA ASP A 119 -17.57 -4.40 -25.40
C ASP A 119 -17.63 -4.41 -26.94
N ASP A 120 -17.16 -3.35 -27.58
CA ASP A 120 -17.15 -3.27 -29.04
C ASP A 120 -16.03 -4.08 -29.70
N LYS A 121 -15.31 -4.91 -28.94
CA LYS A 121 -14.32 -5.86 -29.45
C LYS A 121 -13.09 -5.20 -30.10
N TYR A 122 -12.80 -3.97 -29.69
CA TYR A 122 -11.66 -3.22 -30.18
C TYR A 122 -10.73 -2.76 -29.07
N LEU A 123 -9.44 -2.96 -29.29
CA LEU A 123 -8.40 -2.21 -28.58
C LEU A 123 -8.09 -0.95 -29.39
N ARG A 124 -8.23 0.22 -28.75
CA ARG A 124 -7.95 1.52 -29.37
C ARG A 124 -6.77 2.20 -28.74
N LYS A 125 -5.95 2.83 -29.58
CA LYS A 125 -4.79 3.62 -29.18
C LYS A 125 -4.90 5.03 -29.70
N PHE A 126 -4.92 5.97 -28.78
CA PHE A 126 -4.98 7.40 -29.04
C PHE A 126 -3.66 8.07 -28.66
N GLU A 127 -3.24 9.04 -29.47
CA GLU A 127 -2.26 10.05 -29.07
C GLU A 127 -2.96 11.15 -28.28
N ILE A 128 -2.39 11.49 -27.12
CA ILE A 128 -2.84 12.63 -26.34
C ILE A 128 -2.08 13.86 -26.83
N LYS A 129 -2.82 14.84 -27.34
CA LYS A 129 -2.30 16.18 -27.64
C LYS A 129 -3.03 17.20 -26.78
N LYS A 130 -2.45 18.39 -26.64
CA LYS A 130 -3.06 19.50 -25.88
C LYS A 130 -4.52 19.80 -26.30
N SER A 131 -4.87 19.55 -27.57
CA SER A 131 -6.17 19.84 -28.17
C SER A 131 -7.19 18.69 -28.15
N GLY A 132 -6.81 17.48 -27.70
CA GLY A 132 -7.71 16.32 -27.75
C GLY A 132 -7.00 14.98 -27.96
N LEU A 133 -7.79 13.95 -28.22
CA LEU A 133 -7.32 12.63 -28.63
C LEU A 133 -7.30 12.51 -30.15
N TYR A 134 -6.21 11.94 -30.66
CA TYR A 134 -6.06 11.61 -32.07
C TYR A 134 -5.88 10.10 -32.20
N PRO A 135 -6.77 9.36 -32.88
CA PRO A 135 -6.59 7.92 -33.04
C PRO A 135 -5.32 7.65 -33.87
N LEU A 136 -4.42 6.81 -33.35
CA LEU A 136 -3.17 6.46 -34.03
C LEU A 136 -3.29 5.18 -34.86
N GLN A 137 -4.06 4.21 -34.36
CA GLN A 137 -4.40 2.97 -35.06
C GLN A 137 -5.86 2.65 -34.71
N LYS A 138 -6.71 2.60 -35.73
CA LYS A 138 -8.15 2.82 -35.56
C LYS A 138 -8.79 1.75 -34.68
N GLU A 139 -8.50 0.48 -34.92
CA GLU A 139 -9.20 -0.65 -34.30
C GLU A 139 -8.45 -1.97 -34.54
N PHE A 140 -8.18 -2.75 -33.49
CA PHE A 140 -7.70 -4.13 -33.60
C PHE A 140 -8.77 -5.09 -33.07
N ASN A 141 -9.19 -6.02 -33.91
CA ASN A 141 -10.22 -7.01 -33.56
C ASN A 141 -9.75 -7.89 -32.41
N THR A 142 -10.56 -7.94 -31.36
CA THR A 142 -10.39 -8.83 -30.22
C THR A 142 -11.75 -9.30 -29.72
N PHE A 143 -11.84 -9.76 -28.47
CA PHE A 143 -13.09 -9.94 -27.74
C PHE A 143 -13.35 -8.74 -26.83
N SER A 144 -14.48 -8.71 -26.12
CA SER A 144 -14.79 -7.65 -25.17
C SER A 144 -13.66 -7.49 -24.15
N ILE A 145 -13.09 -6.30 -24.04
CA ILE A 145 -11.95 -6.02 -23.14
C ILE A 145 -12.50 -5.50 -21.80
N TRP A 146 -12.19 -6.21 -20.71
CA TRP A 146 -12.66 -5.87 -19.37
C TRP A 146 -11.59 -5.18 -18.53
N GLY A 147 -10.34 -5.59 -18.66
CA GLY A 147 -9.21 -5.03 -17.92
C GLY A 147 -8.02 -4.78 -18.82
N LEU A 148 -7.29 -3.69 -18.55
CA LEU A 148 -6.02 -3.35 -19.19
C LEU A 148 -4.94 -3.12 -18.11
N LYS A 149 -3.75 -3.68 -18.32
CA LYS A 149 -2.57 -3.43 -17.49
C LYS A 149 -1.33 -3.29 -18.35
N ILE A 150 -0.37 -2.49 -17.89
CA ILE A 150 0.92 -2.33 -18.56
C ILE A 150 2.02 -2.81 -17.63
N TYR A 151 2.93 -3.60 -18.18
CA TYR A 151 4.10 -4.10 -17.47
C TYR A 151 5.25 -4.27 -18.45
N ASN A 152 6.44 -3.77 -18.12
CA ASN A 152 7.64 -3.83 -18.95
C ASN A 152 7.43 -3.45 -20.43
N ASP A 153 6.79 -2.29 -20.68
CA ASP A 153 6.49 -1.80 -22.03
C ASP A 153 5.62 -2.75 -22.89
N ARG A 154 4.87 -3.65 -22.24
CA ARG A 154 3.86 -4.52 -22.84
C ARG A 154 2.49 -4.21 -22.27
N LEU A 155 1.47 -4.35 -23.12
CA LEU A 155 0.07 -4.24 -22.70
C LEU A 155 -0.50 -5.63 -22.48
N TYR A 156 -1.32 -5.78 -21.45
CA TYR A 156 -2.09 -6.98 -21.16
C TYR A 156 -3.57 -6.62 -21.13
N SER A 157 -4.40 -7.42 -21.79
CA SER A 157 -5.85 -7.26 -21.78
C SER A 157 -6.56 -8.53 -21.36
N SER A 158 -7.59 -8.45 -20.52
CA SER A 158 -8.49 -9.58 -20.23
C SER A 158 -9.80 -9.50 -21.01
N ASP A 159 -10.40 -10.65 -21.27
CA ASP A 159 -11.70 -10.74 -21.95
C ASP A 159 -12.77 -11.62 -21.27
N GLU A 160 -13.95 -11.65 -21.89
CA GLU A 160 -15.13 -12.38 -21.44
C GLU A 160 -15.04 -13.92 -21.55
N HIS A 161 -14.04 -14.43 -22.27
CA HIS A 161 -13.81 -15.86 -22.51
C HIS A 161 -12.65 -16.43 -21.69
N GLY A 162 -12.09 -15.62 -20.79
CA GLY A 162 -11.05 -16.05 -19.87
C GLY A 162 -9.66 -16.08 -20.48
N ASP A 163 -9.46 -15.32 -21.57
CA ASP A 163 -8.14 -15.12 -22.15
C ASP A 163 -7.51 -13.83 -21.64
N ILE A 164 -6.18 -13.88 -21.50
CA ILE A 164 -5.35 -12.70 -21.34
C ILE A 164 -4.47 -12.60 -22.58
N LYS A 165 -4.48 -11.44 -23.24
CA LYS A 165 -3.63 -11.20 -24.41
C LYS A 165 -2.54 -10.21 -24.06
N GLU A 166 -1.31 -10.53 -24.45
CA GLU A 166 -0.18 -9.61 -24.41
C GLU A 166 0.00 -8.97 -25.78
N TRP A 167 0.23 -7.67 -25.78
CA TRP A 167 0.35 -6.86 -26.99
C TRP A 167 1.67 -6.10 -27.02
N ASP A 168 2.24 -6.02 -28.22
CA ASP A 168 3.29 -5.04 -28.49
C ASP A 168 2.67 -3.63 -28.51
N LEU A 169 3.14 -2.74 -27.65
CA LEU A 169 2.56 -1.39 -27.55
C LEU A 169 2.79 -0.51 -28.79
N ASN A 170 3.77 -0.83 -29.64
CA ASN A 170 4.07 -0.06 -30.85
C ASN A 170 3.23 -0.53 -32.04
N THR A 171 3.18 -1.85 -32.25
CA THR A 171 2.48 -2.45 -33.40
C THR A 171 1.05 -2.85 -33.09
N LEU A 172 0.70 -2.98 -31.81
CA LEU A 172 -0.56 -3.57 -31.30
C LEU A 172 -0.85 -4.96 -31.85
N GLN A 173 0.21 -5.70 -32.19
CA GLN A 173 0.10 -7.12 -32.50
C GLN A 173 0.08 -7.92 -31.21
N THR A 174 -0.78 -8.94 -31.17
CA THR A 174 -0.80 -9.92 -30.08
C THR A 174 0.49 -10.74 -30.12
N LEU A 175 1.26 -10.71 -29.04
CA LEU A 175 2.50 -11.46 -28.88
C LEU A 175 2.23 -12.84 -28.29
N ARG A 176 1.39 -12.90 -27.25
CA ARG A 176 1.04 -14.13 -26.53
C ARG A 176 -0.41 -14.09 -26.09
N VAL A 177 -0.99 -15.27 -25.92
CA VAL A 177 -2.32 -15.47 -25.33
C VAL A 177 -2.17 -16.46 -24.18
N PHE A 178 -2.62 -16.06 -22.99
CA PHE A 178 -2.70 -16.88 -21.80
C PHE A 178 -4.16 -17.33 -21.67
N SER A 179 -4.46 -18.53 -22.18
CA SER A 179 -5.81 -19.09 -22.20
C SER A 179 -5.96 -20.18 -21.15
N ALA A 180 -6.96 -20.04 -20.28
CA ALA A 180 -7.36 -21.10 -19.34
C ALA A 180 -8.63 -21.83 -19.81
N ASN A 181 -9.30 -21.34 -20.87
CA ASN A 181 -10.66 -21.72 -21.24
C ASN A 181 -11.61 -21.66 -20.03
N ASP A 182 -11.49 -20.57 -19.25
CA ASP A 182 -12.27 -20.34 -18.04
C ASP A 182 -13.32 -19.26 -18.27
N MET A 183 -14.28 -19.12 -17.36
CA MET A 183 -15.25 -18.03 -17.44
C MET A 183 -14.57 -16.65 -17.40
N GLY A 184 -15.22 -15.63 -18.00
CA GLY A 184 -14.64 -14.30 -18.22
C GLY A 184 -13.87 -13.66 -17.06
N ILE A 185 -12.74 -13.04 -17.41
CA ILE A 185 -11.82 -12.34 -16.50
C ILE A 185 -12.17 -10.86 -16.51
N TRP A 186 -12.72 -10.38 -15.40
CA TRP A 186 -13.19 -9.00 -15.28
C TRP A 186 -12.16 -8.07 -14.65
N ALA A 187 -11.22 -8.62 -13.88
CA ALA A 187 -10.15 -7.85 -13.28
C ALA A 187 -8.82 -8.61 -13.28
N MET A 188 -7.73 -7.84 -13.28
CA MET A 188 -6.38 -8.35 -13.39
C MET A 188 -5.41 -7.39 -12.68
N GLU A 189 -4.41 -7.93 -12.00
CA GLU A 189 -3.27 -7.19 -11.46
C GLU A 189 -1.96 -7.88 -11.88
N ILE A 190 -0.88 -7.11 -12.03
CA ILE A 190 0.46 -7.63 -12.37
C ILE A 190 1.42 -7.25 -11.25
N ILE A 191 2.02 -8.26 -10.61
CA ILE A 191 2.88 -8.09 -9.43
C ILE A 191 4.04 -9.07 -9.56
N ASP A 192 5.28 -8.58 -9.48
CA ASP A 192 6.52 -9.38 -9.55
C ASP A 192 6.54 -10.42 -10.70
N SER A 193 6.26 -9.98 -11.93
CA SER A 193 6.18 -10.85 -13.12
C SER A 193 5.11 -11.96 -13.04
N VAL A 194 4.10 -11.79 -12.19
CA VAL A 194 2.95 -12.69 -12.09
C VAL A 194 1.66 -11.92 -12.36
N ILE A 195 0.82 -12.44 -13.26
CA ILE A 195 -0.53 -11.94 -13.44
C ILE A 195 -1.46 -12.64 -12.45
N TYR A 196 -2.23 -11.85 -11.71
CA TYR A 196 -3.34 -12.29 -10.88
C TYR A 196 -4.63 -11.92 -11.59
N SER A 197 -5.39 -12.90 -12.06
CA SER A 197 -6.65 -12.68 -12.79
C SER A 197 -7.84 -13.23 -12.04
N CYS A 198 -8.97 -12.52 -12.06
CA CYS A 198 -10.20 -12.94 -11.41
C CYS A 198 -11.43 -12.47 -12.18
N GLY A 199 -12.57 -13.12 -11.94
CA GLY A 199 -13.76 -12.88 -12.74
C GLY A 199 -14.96 -13.71 -12.32
N LYS A 200 -15.72 -14.19 -13.32
CA LYS A 200 -17.03 -14.82 -13.13
C LYS A 200 -17.02 -16.08 -12.26
N ASN A 201 -15.93 -16.86 -12.25
CA ASN A 201 -15.82 -18.07 -11.44
C ASN A 201 -15.46 -17.80 -9.96
N GLY A 202 -15.16 -16.55 -9.61
CA GLY A 202 -14.77 -16.16 -8.26
C GLY A 202 -13.43 -16.71 -7.75
N SER A 203 -12.63 -17.35 -8.61
CA SER A 203 -11.28 -17.78 -8.29
C SER A 203 -10.25 -16.74 -8.72
N ILE A 204 -9.14 -16.67 -8.00
CA ILE A 204 -7.96 -15.88 -8.37
C ILE A 204 -6.95 -16.85 -8.99
N GLN A 205 -6.57 -16.61 -10.23
CA GLN A 205 -5.61 -17.43 -10.98
C GLN A 205 -4.29 -16.71 -11.14
N LYS A 206 -3.20 -17.47 -11.10
CA LYS A 206 -1.84 -16.96 -11.27
C LYS A 206 -1.26 -17.41 -12.60
N TRP A 207 -0.63 -16.47 -13.30
CA TRP A 207 0.07 -16.72 -14.55
C TRP A 207 1.48 -16.19 -14.45
N ASP A 208 2.42 -17.03 -14.85
CA ASP A 208 3.81 -16.63 -14.96
C ASP A 208 4.04 -15.86 -16.26
N LEU A 209 4.44 -14.59 -16.15
CA LEU A 209 4.62 -13.72 -17.32
C LEU A 209 5.81 -14.15 -18.19
N GLU A 210 6.84 -14.76 -17.62
CA GLU A 210 8.03 -15.16 -18.36
C GLU A 210 7.72 -16.38 -19.23
N THR A 211 7.13 -17.41 -18.63
CA THR A 211 6.87 -18.70 -19.27
C THR A 211 5.53 -18.79 -19.98
N GLY A 212 4.58 -17.90 -19.68
CA GLY A 212 3.22 -17.98 -20.21
C GLY A 212 2.34 -19.03 -19.53
N LYS A 213 2.85 -19.74 -18.52
CA LYS A 213 2.16 -20.88 -17.93
C LYS A 213 1.27 -20.47 -16.76
N LYS A 214 0.10 -21.10 -16.69
CA LYS A 214 -0.76 -21.07 -15.51
C LYS A 214 -0.05 -21.80 -14.36
N LYS A 215 0.10 -21.14 -13.21
CA LYS A 215 0.77 -21.68 -12.02
C LYS A 215 -0.22 -22.43 -11.13
N ASP A 216 -0.92 -21.69 -10.29
CA ASP A 216 -1.88 -22.23 -9.33
C ASP A 216 -2.96 -21.18 -9.05
N ARG A 217 -4.00 -21.55 -8.30
CA ARG A 217 -5.07 -20.66 -7.85
C ARG A 217 -4.99 -20.44 -6.34
N PHE A 218 -5.51 -19.31 -5.87
CA PHE A 218 -5.72 -19.12 -4.43
C PHE A 218 -6.73 -20.15 -3.92
N GLU A 219 -6.52 -20.67 -2.70
CA GLU A 219 -7.37 -21.72 -2.13
C GLU A 219 -8.82 -21.25 -1.90
N GLU A 220 -9.02 -19.96 -1.63
CA GLU A 220 -10.33 -19.40 -1.29
C GLU A 220 -11.10 -18.96 -2.54
N VAL A 221 -12.14 -19.73 -2.87
CA VAL A 221 -13.08 -19.40 -3.95
C VAL A 221 -14.14 -18.44 -3.41
N GLN A 222 -14.31 -17.31 -4.09
CA GLN A 222 -15.32 -16.30 -3.78
C GLN A 222 -16.53 -16.45 -4.70
N LYS A 223 -17.54 -15.60 -4.53
CA LYS A 223 -18.47 -15.32 -5.63
C LYS A 223 -17.73 -14.55 -6.73
N ALA A 224 -18.39 -14.35 -7.87
CA ALA A 224 -17.82 -13.66 -9.00
C ALA A 224 -17.15 -12.31 -8.60
N ILE A 225 -15.88 -12.14 -8.99
CA ILE A 225 -15.00 -11.02 -8.60
C ILE A 225 -14.98 -10.02 -9.75
N ILE A 226 -15.29 -8.76 -9.47
CA ILE A 226 -15.42 -7.70 -10.48
C ILE A 226 -14.23 -6.75 -10.46
N SER A 227 -13.59 -6.57 -9.32
CA SER A 227 -12.43 -5.69 -9.17
C SER A 227 -11.36 -6.37 -8.34
N SER A 228 -10.12 -6.16 -8.77
CA SER A 228 -8.95 -6.39 -7.95
C SER A 228 -8.14 -5.10 -7.86
N TYR A 229 -7.35 -4.99 -6.80
CA TYR A 229 -6.38 -3.92 -6.63
C TYR A 229 -5.20 -4.48 -5.87
N SER A 230 -4.00 -4.12 -6.29
CA SER A 230 -2.78 -4.51 -5.60
C SER A 230 -2.17 -3.30 -4.91
N ASP A 231 -1.81 -3.48 -3.64
CA ASP A 231 -0.91 -2.58 -2.94
C ASP A 231 0.19 -3.43 -2.32
N GLN A 232 1.41 -3.34 -2.86
CA GLN A 232 2.56 -4.12 -2.38
C GLN A 232 2.34 -5.63 -2.51
N ASP A 233 2.63 -6.35 -1.43
CA ASP A 233 2.40 -7.77 -1.21
C ASP A 233 0.93 -8.11 -0.92
N LEU A 234 0.00 -7.13 -0.97
CA LEU A 234 -1.42 -7.36 -0.73
C LEU A 234 -2.23 -7.28 -2.01
N LEU A 235 -3.09 -8.29 -2.18
CA LEU A 235 -4.09 -8.33 -3.24
C LEU A 235 -5.48 -8.21 -2.63
N PHE A 236 -6.20 -7.16 -3.02
CA PHE A 236 -7.59 -6.95 -2.65
C PHE A 236 -8.50 -7.42 -3.77
N THR A 237 -9.58 -8.13 -3.44
CA THR A 237 -10.60 -8.55 -4.41
C THR A 237 -12.00 -8.21 -3.91
N ALA A 238 -12.83 -7.74 -4.84
CA ALA A 238 -14.17 -7.25 -4.58
C ALA A 238 -15.15 -7.75 -5.66
N GLY A 239 -16.36 -8.11 -5.24
CA GLY A 239 -17.41 -8.55 -6.16
C GLY A 239 -18.76 -8.82 -5.49
N TYR A 240 -19.46 -9.85 -5.95
CA TYR A 240 -20.86 -10.19 -5.55
C TYR A 240 -21.01 -10.85 -4.16
N SER A 241 -19.96 -10.85 -3.35
CA SER A 241 -19.95 -11.40 -2.00
C SER A 241 -20.45 -10.41 -0.95
N GLY A 242 -20.46 -9.10 -1.24
CA GLY A 242 -20.58 -8.06 -0.23
C GLY A 242 -19.39 -8.01 0.74
N VAL A 243 -18.28 -8.66 0.39
CA VAL A 243 -17.05 -8.71 1.19
C VAL A 243 -15.87 -8.40 0.30
N VAL A 244 -15.02 -7.47 0.71
CA VAL A 244 -13.70 -7.32 0.12
C VAL A 244 -12.75 -8.26 0.84
N PHE A 245 -12.02 -9.07 0.09
CA PHE A 245 -11.02 -9.99 0.62
C PHE A 245 -9.63 -9.38 0.42
N CYS A 246 -8.75 -9.58 1.40
CA CYS A 246 -7.34 -9.22 1.30
C CYS A 246 -6.48 -10.46 1.47
N PHE A 247 -5.63 -10.69 0.47
CA PHE A 247 -4.71 -11.80 0.41
C PHE A 247 -3.28 -11.28 0.53
N ASP A 248 -2.47 -12.00 1.31
CA ASP A 248 -1.03 -11.84 1.26
C ASP A 248 -0.50 -12.68 0.09
N ILE A 249 0.22 -12.04 -0.83
CA ILE A 249 0.68 -12.64 -2.08
C ILE A 249 1.77 -13.68 -1.84
N LYS A 250 2.62 -13.47 -0.83
CA LYS A 250 3.75 -14.36 -0.52
C LYS A 250 3.30 -15.68 0.08
N THR A 251 2.29 -15.61 0.95
CA THR A 251 1.72 -16.77 1.65
C THR A 251 0.49 -17.35 0.94
N GLU A 252 -0.08 -16.58 0.01
CA GLU A 252 -1.26 -16.91 -0.79
C GLU A 252 -2.52 -17.17 0.04
N LYS A 253 -2.58 -16.59 1.24
CA LYS A 253 -3.68 -16.77 2.19
C LYS A 253 -4.49 -15.51 2.33
N CYS A 254 -5.80 -15.68 2.49
CA CYS A 254 -6.65 -14.59 2.94
C CYS A 254 -6.28 -14.22 4.37
N ILE A 255 -5.92 -12.97 4.58
CA ILE A 255 -5.51 -12.44 5.89
C ILE A 255 -6.56 -11.53 6.51
N ALA A 256 -7.46 -10.95 5.70
CA ALA A 256 -8.53 -10.09 6.19
C ALA A 256 -9.76 -10.07 5.28
N LYS A 257 -10.91 -9.78 5.88
CA LYS A 257 -12.19 -9.57 5.20
C LYS A 257 -12.80 -8.24 5.65
N PHE A 258 -13.33 -7.47 4.71
CA PHE A 258 -13.96 -6.17 4.97
C PHE A 258 -15.41 -6.25 4.53
N GLN A 259 -16.33 -6.19 5.49
CA GLN A 259 -17.75 -6.39 5.22
C GLN A 259 -18.41 -5.08 4.78
N THR A 260 -19.11 -5.11 3.66
CA THR A 260 -20.01 -4.03 3.20
C THR A 260 -21.47 -4.49 3.26
N ASP A 261 -22.40 -3.57 3.02
CA ASP A 261 -23.83 -3.89 3.03
C ASP A 261 -24.33 -4.62 1.77
N LYS A 262 -23.65 -4.37 0.64
CA LYS A 262 -23.97 -4.90 -0.69
C LYS A 262 -22.70 -5.18 -1.50
N ASP A 263 -22.90 -5.75 -2.68
CA ASP A 263 -21.84 -6.09 -3.62
C ASP A 263 -20.94 -4.90 -3.94
N ASN A 264 -19.65 -5.22 -4.11
CA ASN A 264 -18.59 -4.24 -4.31
C ASN A 264 -18.17 -4.26 -5.78
N TRP A 265 -18.31 -3.13 -6.46
CA TRP A 265 -17.91 -2.99 -7.86
C TRP A 265 -16.46 -2.63 -8.06
N CYS A 266 -15.89 -1.91 -7.08
CA CYS A 266 -14.55 -1.38 -7.17
C CYS A 266 -13.91 -1.29 -5.78
N VAL A 267 -12.60 -1.46 -5.75
CA VAL A 267 -11.78 -1.36 -4.55
C VAL A 267 -10.48 -0.66 -4.89
N ILE A 268 -9.98 0.18 -3.99
CA ILE A 268 -8.68 0.83 -4.11
C ILE A 268 -8.09 1.13 -2.73
N VAL A 269 -6.77 1.24 -2.64
CA VAL A 269 -6.09 1.72 -1.42
C VAL A 269 -5.65 3.17 -1.63
N LEU A 270 -5.99 4.03 -0.67
CA LEU A 270 -5.54 5.41 -0.58
C LEU A 270 -4.83 5.59 0.76
N LYS A 271 -3.50 5.79 0.71
CA LYS A 271 -2.63 5.77 1.90
C LYS A 271 -2.81 4.45 2.66
N ASN A 272 -3.28 4.48 3.91
CA ASN A 272 -3.56 3.29 4.73
C ASN A 272 -5.06 3.03 4.87
N ARG A 273 -5.86 3.48 3.91
CA ARG A 273 -7.31 3.32 3.92
C ARG A 273 -7.74 2.53 2.70
N LEU A 274 -8.47 1.44 2.93
CA LEU A 274 -9.14 0.70 1.88
C LEU A 274 -10.46 1.39 1.58
N ILE A 275 -10.68 1.74 0.31
CA ILE A 275 -11.94 2.32 -0.15
C ILE A 275 -12.64 1.32 -1.07
N ALA A 276 -13.91 1.02 -0.78
CA ALA A 276 -14.75 0.15 -1.59
C ALA A 276 -16.00 0.90 -2.07
N GLY A 277 -16.31 0.81 -3.36
CA GLY A 277 -17.53 1.37 -3.96
C GLY A 277 -18.56 0.27 -4.23
N THR A 278 -19.81 0.53 -3.85
CA THR A 278 -20.86 -0.49 -3.79
C THR A 278 -22.04 -0.24 -4.73
N VAL A 279 -22.84 -1.30 -4.95
CA VAL A 279 -24.18 -1.22 -5.57
C VAL A 279 -25.13 -0.33 -4.75
N SER A 280 -24.92 -0.20 -3.44
CA SER A 280 -25.74 0.63 -2.54
C SER A 280 -25.44 2.14 -2.63
N HIS A 281 -24.70 2.58 -3.64
CA HIS A 281 -24.35 3.99 -3.88
C HIS A 281 -23.41 4.59 -2.82
N LYS A 282 -22.71 3.72 -2.09
CA LYS A 282 -21.86 4.11 -0.95
C LYS A 282 -20.39 3.90 -1.26
N LEU A 283 -19.57 4.72 -0.60
CA LEU A 283 -18.16 4.44 -0.40
C LEU A 283 -17.96 3.96 1.03
N TYR A 284 -17.31 2.82 1.20
CA TYR A 284 -16.88 2.31 2.49
C TYR A 284 -15.39 2.57 2.66
N MET A 285 -14.99 3.11 3.80
CA MET A 285 -13.59 3.30 4.17
C MET A 285 -13.23 2.39 5.35
N PHE A 286 -12.16 1.63 5.21
CA PHE A 286 -11.62 0.75 6.26
C PHE A 286 -10.17 1.11 6.59
N ASP A 287 -9.75 0.82 7.82
CA ASP A 287 -8.37 0.99 8.23
C ASP A 287 -7.51 -0.22 7.81
N LEU A 288 -6.37 0.05 7.18
CA LEU A 288 -5.36 -0.95 6.85
C LEU A 288 -4.13 -0.89 7.77
N SER A 289 -4.06 0.06 8.71
CA SER A 289 -2.89 0.26 9.58
C SER A 289 -2.54 -1.02 10.36
N ASN A 290 -3.55 -1.83 10.71
CA ASN A 290 -3.40 -3.11 11.39
C ASN A 290 -2.93 -4.28 10.49
N LEU A 291 -3.08 -4.16 9.17
CA LEU A 291 -2.82 -5.23 8.19
C LEU A 291 -1.52 -5.06 7.42
N VAL A 292 -0.98 -3.83 7.39
CA VAL A 292 0.31 -3.52 6.77
C VAL A 292 1.32 -3.22 7.88
N PRO A 293 2.13 -4.20 8.34
CA PRO A 293 3.08 -4.06 9.45
C PRO A 293 3.99 -2.83 9.42
N TRP A 294 4.33 -2.39 8.22
CA TRP A 294 5.38 -1.42 7.92
C TRP A 294 4.95 0.02 8.11
N THR A 295 3.64 0.31 8.03
CA THR A 295 3.11 1.66 8.20
C THR A 295 3.12 2.09 9.66
N CYS A 296 2.89 1.16 10.60
CA CYS A 296 3.08 1.39 12.03
C CYS A 296 4.56 1.64 12.38
N LEU A 297 5.50 0.86 11.83
CA LEU A 297 6.94 1.10 12.03
C LEU A 297 7.35 2.46 11.43
N SER A 298 7.02 2.73 10.16
CA SER A 298 7.28 4.01 9.49
C SER A 298 6.71 5.20 10.25
N GLN A 299 5.46 5.10 10.72
CA GLN A 299 4.81 6.17 11.47
C GLN A 299 5.47 6.37 12.83
N ASP A 300 5.85 5.30 13.54
CA ASP A 300 6.54 5.39 14.83
C ASP A 300 7.95 5.99 14.68
N PHE A 301 8.65 5.68 13.58
CA PHE A 301 9.94 6.28 13.24
C PHE A 301 9.81 7.73 12.74
N GLN A 302 8.73 8.10 12.02
CA GLN A 302 8.43 9.49 11.71
C GLN A 302 8.04 10.29 12.97
N ASN A 303 7.30 9.67 13.90
CA ASN A 303 6.98 10.24 15.20
C ASN A 303 8.24 10.45 16.06
N LEU A 304 9.30 9.66 15.86
CA LEU A 304 10.62 9.91 16.44
C LEU A 304 11.29 11.14 15.83
N PHE A 305 11.28 11.27 14.50
CA PHE A 305 11.86 12.41 13.79
C PHE A 305 11.23 13.75 14.22
N THR A 306 9.94 13.75 14.54
CA THR A 306 9.24 14.95 15.03
C THR A 306 9.51 15.28 16.51
N ARG A 307 10.18 14.42 17.28
CA ARG A 307 10.45 14.60 18.72
C ARG A 307 11.90 14.99 18.98
N GLN A 308 12.15 16.30 18.97
CA GLN A 308 13.50 16.88 19.10
C GLN A 308 14.24 16.49 20.39
N GLU A 309 13.53 16.21 21.48
CA GLU A 309 14.10 15.86 22.80
C GLU A 309 14.93 14.56 22.80
N LEU A 310 14.72 13.70 21.81
CA LEU A 310 15.39 12.40 21.69
C LEU A 310 16.53 12.38 20.66
N CYS A 311 16.75 13.50 19.97
CA CYS A 311 17.74 13.60 18.92
C CYS A 311 19.15 13.81 19.50
N ASP A 312 20.12 13.04 19.03
CA ASP A 312 21.53 13.11 19.44
C ASP A 312 22.41 13.90 18.45
N CYS A 313 21.82 14.36 17.33
CA CYS A 313 22.50 15.14 16.32
C CYS A 313 21.56 16.19 15.72
N THR A 314 22.07 17.40 15.49
CA THR A 314 21.33 18.50 14.85
C THR A 314 21.84 18.72 13.43
N ILE A 315 20.93 18.80 12.47
CA ILE A 315 21.20 19.19 11.07
C ILE A 315 20.75 20.63 10.87
N SER A 316 21.68 21.47 10.40
CA SER A 316 21.42 22.87 10.05
C SER A 316 21.26 23.01 8.53
N THR A 317 20.27 23.79 8.10
CA THR A 317 19.83 23.98 6.71
C THR A 317 19.58 25.46 6.41
N LEU A 318 19.34 25.81 5.15
CA LEU A 318 18.82 27.11 4.78
C LEU A 318 17.36 27.22 5.25
N GLY A 319 17.11 28.05 6.26
CA GLY A 319 15.77 28.29 6.80
C GLY A 319 15.46 27.61 8.13
N GLY A 320 16.39 26.83 8.70
CA GLY A 320 16.24 26.30 10.05
C GLY A 320 17.14 25.10 10.37
N SER A 321 16.87 24.45 11.49
CA SER A 321 17.54 23.23 11.93
C SER A 321 16.56 22.24 12.56
N PHE A 322 16.86 20.96 12.45
CA PHE A 322 16.08 19.89 13.08
C PHE A 322 17.01 18.82 13.67
N GLY A 323 16.46 18.04 14.61
CA GLY A 323 17.17 16.93 15.24
C GLY A 323 17.03 15.62 14.44
N ILE A 324 18.06 14.79 14.50
CA ILE A 324 18.07 13.42 13.96
C ILE A 324 18.70 12.46 14.96
N HIS A 325 18.59 11.15 14.69
CA HIS A 325 19.21 10.08 15.46
C HIS A 325 20.40 9.51 14.67
N LYS A 326 21.61 9.93 15.03
CA LYS A 326 22.89 9.68 14.36
C LYS A 326 23.09 8.20 14.07
N TYR A 327 22.91 7.35 15.08
CA TYR A 327 23.13 5.91 14.92
C TYR A 327 22.18 5.27 13.90
N PHE A 328 20.88 5.59 14.00
CA PHE A 328 19.87 5.05 13.09
C PHE A 328 20.15 5.45 11.63
N VAL A 329 20.45 6.74 11.41
CA VAL A 329 20.79 7.26 10.08
C VAL A 329 22.05 6.59 9.53
N ASN A 330 23.10 6.47 10.34
CA ASN A 330 24.36 5.83 9.94
C ASN A 330 24.13 4.37 9.50
N SER A 331 23.36 3.61 10.29
CA SER A 331 23.05 2.22 9.99
C SER A 331 22.24 2.08 8.69
N ARG A 332 21.21 2.92 8.49
CA ARG A 332 20.36 2.86 7.28
C ARG A 332 21.13 3.22 6.01
N LEU A 333 21.96 4.25 6.08
CA LEU A 333 22.77 4.70 4.95
C LEU A 333 24.03 3.86 4.75
N LYS A 334 24.38 2.99 5.72
CA LYS A 334 25.62 2.22 5.78
C LYS A 334 26.85 3.12 5.67
N ILE A 335 26.86 4.18 6.48
CA ILE A 335 27.95 5.13 6.60
C ILE A 335 28.49 5.12 8.03
N ASP A 336 29.77 5.47 8.19
CA ASP A 336 30.39 5.50 9.53
C ASP A 336 29.83 6.65 10.37
N ASP A 337 29.71 7.85 9.76
CA ASP A 337 29.32 9.06 10.48
C ASP A 337 28.65 10.10 9.56
N ILE A 338 27.37 10.40 9.83
CA ILE A 338 26.57 11.44 9.18
C ILE A 338 27.15 12.86 9.35
N ASP A 339 27.93 13.12 10.42
CA ASP A 339 28.51 14.44 10.67
C ASP A 339 29.45 14.88 9.53
N LYS A 340 30.09 13.93 8.85
CA LYS A 340 30.95 14.17 7.67
C LYS A 340 30.20 14.82 6.51
N TYR A 341 28.87 14.73 6.50
CA TYR A 341 28.00 15.17 5.41
C TYR A 341 27.14 16.38 5.77
N LYS A 342 27.25 16.93 6.99
CA LYS A 342 26.46 18.10 7.44
C LYS A 342 26.50 19.28 6.49
N GLN A 343 27.65 19.54 5.88
CA GLN A 343 27.83 20.64 4.93
C GLN A 343 26.92 20.54 3.69
N ILE A 344 26.59 19.32 3.24
CA ILE A 344 25.66 19.09 2.13
C ILE A 344 24.28 19.65 2.50
N PHE A 345 23.78 19.29 3.68
CA PHE A 345 22.48 19.72 4.18
C PHE A 345 22.41 21.22 4.49
N SER A 346 23.53 21.82 4.92
CA SER A 346 23.60 23.27 5.17
C SER A 346 23.39 24.14 3.93
N SER A 347 23.56 23.57 2.73
CA SER A 347 23.32 24.26 1.46
C SER A 347 21.91 24.08 0.90
N LYS A 348 21.06 23.29 1.57
CA LYS A 348 19.72 22.90 1.10
C LYS A 348 18.65 23.58 1.94
N ILE A 349 17.47 23.80 1.35
CA ILE A 349 16.32 24.32 2.10
C ILE A 349 15.77 23.24 3.05
N ILE A 350 15.14 23.66 4.15
CA ILE A 350 14.67 22.75 5.20
C ILE A 350 13.70 21.69 4.67
N GLU A 351 12.88 21.99 3.67
CA GLU A 351 11.92 21.05 3.06
C GLU A 351 12.62 19.92 2.29
N GLU A 352 13.72 20.21 1.59
CA GLU A 352 14.49 19.20 0.85
C GLU A 352 15.24 18.28 1.80
N ALA A 353 15.85 18.85 2.85
CA ALA A 353 16.53 18.07 3.87
C ALA A 353 15.54 17.21 4.66
N THR A 354 14.38 17.76 5.02
CA THR A 354 13.30 17.03 5.70
C THR A 354 12.84 15.85 4.86
N GLU A 355 12.59 16.02 3.56
CA GLU A 355 12.22 14.92 2.66
C GLU A 355 13.27 13.79 2.66
N PHE A 356 14.56 14.15 2.68
CA PHE A 356 15.64 13.16 2.74
C PHE A 356 15.59 12.33 4.03
N PHE A 357 15.41 12.98 5.19
CA PHE A 357 15.34 12.26 6.45
C PHE A 357 14.00 11.51 6.61
N ASP A 358 12.89 12.06 6.15
CA ASP A 358 11.61 11.35 6.07
C ASP A 358 11.78 10.04 5.29
N TRP A 359 12.52 10.05 4.18
CA TRP A 359 12.88 8.84 3.45
C TRP A 359 13.76 7.88 4.26
N VAL A 360 14.78 8.37 4.97
CA VAL A 360 15.64 7.50 5.82
C VAL A 360 14.83 6.78 6.90
N TYR A 361 13.86 7.48 7.51
CA TYR A 361 13.02 6.97 8.60
C TYR A 361 11.82 6.13 8.15
N SER A 362 11.18 6.49 7.03
CA SER A 362 10.00 5.77 6.52
C SER A 362 10.34 4.69 5.49
N GLY A 363 11.46 4.85 4.79
CA GLY A 363 11.79 4.08 3.60
C GLY A 363 10.98 4.48 2.35
N VAL A 364 10.12 5.50 2.43
CA VAL A 364 9.21 5.92 1.34
C VAL A 364 9.53 7.37 0.95
N THR A 365 9.53 7.66 -0.35
CA THR A 365 9.65 9.04 -0.86
C THR A 365 8.84 9.21 -2.14
N LYS A 366 8.40 10.44 -2.42
CA LYS A 366 7.81 10.82 -3.71
C LYS A 366 8.80 11.55 -4.62
N LYS A 367 10.04 11.79 -4.15
CA LYS A 367 11.07 12.59 -4.85
C LYS A 367 12.35 11.79 -5.02
N GLU A 368 12.28 10.70 -5.78
CA GLU A 368 13.43 9.79 -5.98
C GLU A 368 14.67 10.50 -6.55
N ASP A 369 14.45 11.47 -7.45
CA ASP A 369 15.53 12.29 -8.05
C ASP A 369 16.29 13.08 -6.98
N LEU A 370 15.56 13.66 -6.01
CA LEU A 370 16.15 14.43 -4.92
C LEU A 370 17.00 13.53 -4.01
N ILE A 371 16.47 12.36 -3.63
CA ILE A 371 17.21 11.40 -2.80
C ILE A 371 18.45 10.90 -3.54
N SER A 372 18.31 10.58 -4.82
CA SER A 372 19.42 10.14 -5.67
C SER A 372 20.51 11.21 -5.77
N GLU A 373 20.13 12.49 -5.83
CA GLU A 373 21.08 13.61 -5.79
C GLU A 373 21.85 13.62 -4.46
N PHE A 374 21.18 13.51 -3.32
CA PHE A 374 21.82 13.45 -2.00
C PHE A 374 22.79 12.28 -1.88
N LEU A 375 22.35 11.07 -2.25
CA LEU A 375 23.19 9.87 -2.20
C LEU A 375 24.44 10.00 -3.09
N ARG A 376 24.28 10.61 -4.27
CA ARG A 376 25.41 10.90 -5.18
C ARG A 376 26.39 11.89 -4.57
N GLN A 377 25.90 12.97 -3.94
CA GLN A 377 26.76 13.94 -3.25
C GLN A 377 27.50 13.31 -2.06
N MET A 378 26.84 12.40 -1.33
CA MET A 378 27.45 11.63 -0.24
C MET A 378 28.36 10.49 -0.73
N LYS A 379 28.45 10.24 -2.04
CA LYS A 379 29.20 9.13 -2.66
C LYS A 379 28.78 7.74 -2.14
N ILE A 380 27.52 7.60 -1.73
CA ILE A 380 26.94 6.34 -1.32
C ILE A 380 26.55 5.59 -2.60
N LYS A 381 27.18 4.44 -2.88
CA LYS A 381 26.81 3.61 -4.05
C LYS A 381 25.32 3.28 -4.00
N ASN A 382 24.63 3.44 -5.14
CA ASN A 382 23.19 3.23 -5.35
C ASN A 382 22.62 2.06 -4.53
N ASN A 383 22.25 2.40 -3.29
CA ASN A 383 21.56 1.53 -2.34
C ASN A 383 20.08 1.91 -2.29
N PHE A 384 19.63 2.85 -3.13
CA PHE A 384 18.25 3.33 -3.18
C PHE A 384 17.29 2.13 -3.25
N GLU A 385 17.47 1.21 -4.19
CA GLU A 385 16.66 0.00 -4.34
C GLU A 385 16.74 -0.97 -3.14
N LYS A 386 17.87 -1.02 -2.41
CA LYS A 386 18.03 -1.89 -1.23
C LYS A 386 17.44 -1.30 0.05
N ILE A 387 17.38 0.03 0.13
CA ILE A 387 16.81 0.80 1.25
C ILE A 387 15.30 1.01 1.06
N ASN A 388 14.82 0.85 -0.19
CA ASN A 388 13.42 1.04 -0.63
C ASN A 388 12.61 -0.27 -0.71
N ASP A 389 13.17 -1.44 -0.38
CA ASP A 389 12.30 -2.60 -0.12
C ASP A 389 11.52 -2.32 1.17
N ARG A 390 10.19 -2.45 1.14
CA ARG A 390 9.33 -2.20 2.32
C ARG A 390 9.67 -3.16 3.45
N GLN A 391 10.32 -4.31 3.18
CA GLN A 391 10.85 -5.19 4.21
C GLN A 391 12.20 -4.74 4.82
N SER A 392 12.88 -3.78 4.20
CA SER A 392 14.24 -3.36 4.57
C SER A 392 14.32 -2.79 5.98
N LEU A 393 13.32 -2.01 6.43
CA LEU A 393 13.36 -1.36 7.75
C LEU A 393 13.38 -2.39 8.90
N SER A 394 12.49 -3.38 8.88
CA SER A 394 12.48 -4.47 9.87
C SER A 394 13.73 -5.34 9.72
N ASN A 395 14.19 -5.61 8.50
CA ASN A 395 15.44 -6.35 8.30
C ASN A 395 16.66 -5.60 8.84
N ASP A 396 16.68 -4.27 8.74
CA ASP A 396 17.74 -3.43 9.30
C ASP A 396 17.63 -3.33 10.82
N LEU A 397 16.42 -3.23 11.38
CA LEU A 397 16.19 -3.34 12.82
C LEU A 397 16.56 -4.72 13.36
N LYS A 398 16.35 -5.79 12.60
CA LYS A 398 16.81 -7.16 12.93
C LYS A 398 18.34 -7.21 13.01
N LYS A 399 19.06 -6.63 12.05
CA LYS A 399 20.52 -6.55 12.09
C LYS A 399 21.00 -5.74 13.28
N ILE A 400 20.42 -4.56 13.51
CA ILE A 400 20.74 -3.70 14.66
C ILE A 400 20.47 -4.44 15.98
N TYR A 401 19.35 -5.15 16.12
CA TYR A 401 19.05 -5.92 17.32
C TYR A 401 19.98 -7.11 17.54
N GLN A 402 20.53 -7.70 16.47
CA GLN A 402 21.47 -8.81 16.57
C GLN A 402 22.90 -8.34 16.90
N ASP A 403 23.21 -7.07 16.68
CA ASP A 403 24.49 -6.48 17.06
C ASP A 403 24.45 -6.03 18.53
N ASP A 404 25.17 -6.74 19.38
CA ASP A 404 25.25 -6.41 20.81
C ASP A 404 26.12 -5.17 21.09
N SER A 405 26.97 -4.77 20.15
CA SER A 405 27.86 -3.60 20.32
C SER A 405 27.12 -2.27 20.23
N THR A 406 25.90 -2.30 19.69
CA THR A 406 25.13 -1.11 19.37
C THR A 406 24.07 -0.78 20.42
N LYS A 407 23.82 -1.71 21.35
CA LYS A 407 22.84 -1.60 22.42
C LYS A 407 23.40 -0.74 23.56
N ASP A 408 22.67 0.31 23.90
CA ASP A 408 23.08 1.35 24.85
C ASP A 408 22.45 1.22 26.24
N PHE A 409 21.53 0.26 26.42
CA PHE A 409 20.75 0.13 27.65
C PHE A 409 20.46 -1.33 28.02
N THR A 410 20.29 -1.62 29.32
CA THR A 410 19.99 -2.97 29.81
C THR A 410 18.73 -3.00 30.68
N ILE A 411 17.77 -3.85 30.33
CA ILE A 411 16.58 -4.13 31.16
C ILE A 411 16.81 -5.45 31.89
N PHE A 412 16.72 -5.44 33.21
CA PHE A 412 16.81 -6.65 34.03
C PHE A 412 15.42 -7.19 34.33
N VAL A 413 15.12 -8.40 33.84
CA VAL A 413 13.85 -9.10 34.10
C VAL A 413 14.16 -10.30 34.97
N GLN A 414 13.64 -10.30 36.21
CA GLN A 414 13.92 -11.36 37.19
C GLN A 414 15.44 -11.64 37.36
N GLY A 415 16.26 -10.57 37.34
CA GLY A 415 17.72 -10.65 37.46
C GLY A 415 18.46 -11.06 36.18
N LYS A 416 17.77 -11.36 35.08
CA LYS A 416 18.38 -11.66 33.78
C LYS A 416 18.45 -10.41 32.89
N PRO A 417 19.60 -10.09 32.27
CA PRO A 417 19.73 -8.89 31.44
C PRO A 417 19.16 -9.08 30.02
N ILE A 418 18.48 -8.07 29.51
CA ILE A 418 18.11 -7.89 28.11
C ILE A 418 18.72 -6.58 27.64
N LYS A 419 19.75 -6.67 26.80
CA LYS A 419 20.35 -5.48 26.17
C LYS A 419 19.41 -4.96 25.07
N VAL A 420 19.23 -3.66 25.01
CA VAL A 420 18.32 -2.98 24.10
C VAL A 420 18.89 -1.63 23.66
N HIS A 421 18.31 -1.07 22.62
CA HIS A 421 18.43 0.32 22.24
C HIS A 421 17.33 1.14 22.90
N LYS A 422 17.71 2.06 23.79
CA LYS A 422 16.80 2.94 24.52
C LYS A 422 15.85 3.67 23.57
N PHE A 423 16.40 4.22 22.49
CA PHE A 423 15.67 5.04 21.52
C PHE A 423 14.51 4.29 20.83
N ILE A 424 14.67 3.00 20.54
CA ILE A 424 13.62 2.20 19.88
C ILE A 424 12.45 2.01 20.84
N LEU A 425 12.72 1.68 22.10
CA LEU A 425 11.65 1.44 23.07
C LEU A 425 10.92 2.72 23.49
N LEU A 426 11.62 3.86 23.56
CA LEU A 426 11.01 5.19 23.80
C LEU A 426 9.96 5.57 22.75
N ALA A 427 10.18 5.15 21.50
CA ALA A 427 9.28 5.38 20.39
C ALA A 427 8.00 4.54 20.50
N ARG A 428 8.14 3.30 20.97
CA ARG A 428 7.12 2.25 20.80
C ARG A 428 6.17 2.13 22.00
N THR A 429 6.53 2.64 23.18
CA THR A 429 5.69 2.52 24.39
C THR A 429 5.88 3.68 25.35
N ASP A 430 4.75 4.17 25.88
CA ASP A 430 4.73 5.24 26.87
C ASP A 430 5.25 4.79 28.25
N LEU A 431 5.11 3.49 28.58
CA LEU A 431 5.68 2.93 29.82
C LEU A 431 7.21 3.04 29.81
N TYR A 432 7.89 2.51 28.78
CA TYR A 432 9.35 2.60 28.74
C TYR A 432 9.82 4.05 28.69
N ARG A 433 9.03 4.96 28.08
CA ARG A 433 9.29 6.39 28.17
C ARG A 433 9.31 6.90 29.60
N GLY A 434 8.26 6.64 30.38
CA GLY A 434 8.22 7.02 31.80
C GLY A 434 9.37 6.40 32.60
N MET A 435 9.62 5.10 32.41
CA MET A 435 10.69 4.37 33.09
C MET A 435 12.09 4.89 32.75
N PHE A 436 12.32 5.35 31.52
CA PHE A 436 13.64 5.76 31.06
C PHE A 436 13.94 7.23 31.35
N LEU A 437 12.91 8.07 31.47
CA LEU A 437 13.03 9.47 31.89
C LEU A 437 13.32 9.59 33.40
N SER A 438 12.80 8.68 34.23
CA SER A 438 13.20 8.63 35.65
C SER A 438 14.66 8.15 35.82
N VAL A 439 15.11 7.20 34.99
CA VAL A 439 16.48 6.68 35.04
C VAL A 439 17.53 7.69 34.59
N THR A 440 17.17 8.67 33.74
CA THR A 440 18.09 9.76 33.38
C THR A 440 18.52 10.63 34.56
N GLU A 441 17.75 10.66 35.64
CA GLU A 441 18.11 11.38 36.87
C GLU A 441 19.24 10.66 37.64
N ASP A 442 19.26 9.33 37.63
CA ASP A 442 20.22 8.49 38.38
C ASP A 442 21.47 8.08 37.58
N LYS A 443 21.58 8.49 36.30
CA LYS A 443 22.70 8.20 35.37
C LYS A 443 23.04 6.71 35.16
N SER A 444 22.16 5.79 35.54
CA SER A 444 22.38 4.37 35.30
C SER A 444 21.87 3.97 33.90
N ASN A 445 22.65 3.21 33.12
CA ASN A 445 22.21 2.70 31.80
C ASN A 445 21.43 1.38 31.95
N GLN A 446 20.64 1.26 33.01
CA GLN A 446 19.91 0.05 33.35
C GLN A 446 18.63 0.31 34.11
N VAL A 447 17.66 -0.59 33.99
CA VAL A 447 16.43 -0.58 34.80
C VAL A 447 15.99 -2.00 35.11
N ASN A 448 15.27 -2.18 36.21
CA ASN A 448 14.59 -3.44 36.51
C ASN A 448 13.16 -3.41 35.97
N ASP A 449 12.74 -4.52 35.37
CA ASP A 449 11.34 -4.75 35.03
C ASP A 449 10.58 -5.31 36.24
N TYR A 450 9.47 -4.66 36.59
CA TYR A 450 8.60 -5.02 37.71
C TYR A 450 7.21 -5.47 37.23
N SER A 451 7.08 -5.88 35.97
CA SER A 451 5.80 -6.25 35.38
C SER A 451 5.23 -7.57 35.93
N GLY A 452 6.05 -8.37 36.61
CA GLY A 452 5.70 -9.71 37.08
C GLY A 452 5.71 -10.78 35.97
N ASN A 453 5.94 -10.40 34.71
CA ASN A 453 6.04 -11.31 33.59
C ASN A 453 7.36 -12.11 33.62
N SER A 454 7.36 -13.29 32.99
CA SER A 454 8.59 -14.08 32.82
C SER A 454 9.57 -13.39 31.87
N PHE A 455 10.87 -13.71 32.03
CA PHE A 455 11.93 -13.26 31.12
C PHE A 455 11.58 -13.54 29.66
N GLU A 456 11.04 -14.72 29.36
CA GLU A 456 10.68 -15.13 28.01
C GLU A 456 9.55 -14.28 27.42
N THR A 457 8.58 -13.88 28.24
CA THR A 457 7.49 -12.97 27.84
C THR A 457 8.00 -11.57 27.55
N VAL A 458 8.79 -10.98 28.45
CA VAL A 458 9.33 -9.63 28.25
C VAL A 458 10.28 -9.59 27.07
N HIS A 459 11.10 -10.63 26.89
CA HIS A 459 11.98 -10.76 25.72
C HIS A 459 11.19 -10.86 24.41
N ALA A 460 10.15 -11.70 24.35
CA ALA A 460 9.30 -11.81 23.18
C ALA A 460 8.54 -10.51 22.87
N LEU A 461 8.14 -9.78 23.91
CA LEU A 461 7.52 -8.46 23.76
C LEU A 461 8.52 -7.46 23.17
N ILE A 462 9.75 -7.40 23.69
CA ILE A 462 10.81 -6.53 23.15
C ILE A 462 11.10 -6.88 21.69
N GLU A 463 11.24 -8.17 21.34
CA GLU A 463 11.40 -8.59 19.94
C GLU A 463 10.22 -8.10 19.08
N PHE A 464 8.99 -8.19 19.58
CA PHE A 464 7.83 -7.66 18.89
C PHE A 464 7.89 -6.13 18.72
N LEU A 465 8.39 -5.37 19.69
CA LEU A 465 8.56 -3.91 19.56
C LEU A 465 9.60 -3.55 18.50
N TYR A 466 10.58 -4.41 18.25
CA TYR A 466 11.59 -4.21 17.20
C TYR A 466 11.09 -4.62 15.81
N PHE A 467 10.39 -5.75 15.72
CA PHE A 467 10.11 -6.40 14.43
C PHE A 467 8.65 -6.32 14.00
N ALA A 468 7.78 -5.90 14.91
CA ALA A 468 6.33 -6.02 14.80
C ALA A 468 5.87 -7.46 14.48
N GLU A 469 6.68 -8.45 14.88
CA GLU A 469 6.54 -9.89 14.66
C GLU A 469 6.97 -10.68 15.89
N LEU A 470 6.14 -11.64 16.32
CA LEU A 470 6.49 -12.65 17.30
C LEU A 470 7.21 -13.83 16.66
N LYS A 471 8.24 -14.34 17.34
CA LYS A 471 8.92 -15.59 16.97
C LYS A 471 7.92 -16.74 16.91
N LYS A 472 8.06 -17.62 15.91
CA LYS A 472 7.23 -18.83 15.78
C LYS A 472 7.57 -19.85 16.88
N GLY A 473 6.56 -20.54 17.38
CA GLY A 473 6.73 -21.67 18.31
C GLY A 473 6.98 -21.26 19.76
N LEU A 474 6.47 -20.10 20.18
CA LEU A 474 6.52 -19.69 21.58
C LEU A 474 5.72 -20.66 22.47
N LYS A 475 6.21 -20.87 23.70
CA LYS A 475 5.53 -21.73 24.68
C LYS A 475 4.14 -21.16 25.02
N LYS A 476 3.18 -22.04 25.26
CA LYS A 476 1.80 -21.65 25.63
C LYS A 476 1.74 -20.76 26.89
N SER A 477 2.65 -20.96 27.84
CA SER A 477 2.77 -20.10 29.03
C SER A 477 3.12 -18.66 28.66
N VAL A 478 4.14 -18.47 27.80
CA VAL A 478 4.55 -17.16 27.28
C VAL A 478 3.42 -16.49 26.51
N LEU A 479 2.73 -17.26 25.67
CA LEU A 479 1.57 -16.76 24.91
C LEU A 479 0.37 -16.39 25.80
N ASN A 480 0.27 -16.89 27.03
CA ASN A 480 -0.77 -16.48 27.97
C ASN A 480 -0.39 -15.17 28.65
N GLU A 481 0.84 -15.06 29.16
CA GLU A 481 1.34 -13.82 29.78
C GLU A 481 1.35 -12.65 28.79
N LEU A 482 1.71 -12.88 27.52
CA LEU A 482 1.70 -11.86 26.47
C LEU A 482 0.31 -11.28 26.16
N ILE A 483 -0.80 -11.91 26.59
CA ILE A 483 -2.16 -11.35 26.42
C ILE A 483 -2.37 -10.18 27.37
N ASP A 484 -1.85 -10.29 28.60
CA ASP A 484 -2.11 -9.33 29.68
C ASP A 484 -0.98 -8.29 29.79
N ALA A 485 0.23 -8.65 29.38
CA ALA A 485 1.39 -7.76 29.30
C ALA A 485 1.09 -6.39 28.65
N PRO A 486 0.37 -6.29 27.51
CA PRO A 486 0.29 -5.03 26.77
C PRO A 486 -0.46 -3.91 27.50
N ASN A 487 -1.34 -4.26 28.43
CA ASN A 487 -2.00 -3.31 29.33
C ASN A 487 -0.99 -2.67 30.30
N TYR A 488 -0.04 -3.45 30.80
CA TYR A 488 1.03 -2.96 31.67
C TYR A 488 2.00 -2.06 30.89
N TYR A 489 2.40 -2.48 29.68
CA TYR A 489 3.35 -1.75 28.85
C TYR A 489 2.78 -0.52 28.11
N GLN A 490 1.50 -0.20 28.34
CA GLN A 490 0.78 0.94 27.74
C GLN A 490 0.98 1.02 26.22
N LEU A 491 0.86 -0.13 25.56
CA LEU A 491 0.99 -0.20 24.12
C LEU A 491 -0.33 0.26 23.49
N ASN A 492 -0.31 1.45 22.89
CA ASN A 492 -1.39 1.96 22.07
C ASN A 492 -1.44 1.07 20.82
N GLU A 493 -2.52 0.29 20.65
CA GLU A 493 -2.76 -0.69 19.57
C GLU A 493 -2.17 -2.12 19.73
N ASN A 494 -2.68 -2.87 20.72
CA ASN A 494 -2.31 -4.27 20.97
C ASN A 494 -2.95 -5.31 20.05
N THR A 495 -3.83 -4.88 19.14
CA THR A 495 -4.62 -5.76 18.28
C THR A 495 -3.74 -6.71 17.47
N LYS A 496 -2.60 -6.24 16.96
CA LYS A 496 -1.65 -7.05 16.18
C LYS A 496 -0.86 -8.05 17.03
N LEU A 497 -0.40 -7.65 18.21
CA LEU A 497 0.26 -8.56 19.15
C LEU A 497 -0.71 -9.68 19.54
N LEU A 498 -1.97 -9.34 19.84
CA LEU A 498 -3.03 -10.30 20.13
C LEU A 498 -3.33 -11.24 18.95
N LEU A 499 -3.34 -10.73 17.71
CA LEU A 499 -3.50 -11.55 16.49
C LEU A 499 -2.33 -12.53 16.30
N GLN A 500 -1.09 -12.09 16.53
CA GLN A 500 0.08 -12.96 16.40
C GLN A 500 0.20 -13.98 17.54
N ILE A 501 -0.23 -13.64 18.75
CA ILE A 501 -0.37 -14.59 19.87
C ILE A 501 -1.37 -15.68 19.49
N LYS A 502 -2.53 -15.31 18.94
CA LYS A 502 -3.55 -16.26 18.46
C LYS A 502 -3.01 -17.17 17.36
N ASN A 503 -2.21 -16.64 16.44
CA ASN A 503 -1.59 -17.42 15.37
C ASN A 503 -0.50 -18.37 15.87
N ASN A 504 0.27 -18.00 16.91
CA ASN A 504 1.30 -18.86 17.52
C ASN A 504 0.75 -19.99 18.40
N ARG A 505 -0.54 -19.93 18.81
CA ARG A 505 -1.20 -21.00 19.57
C ARG A 505 -1.66 -22.17 18.68
N LYS A 506 -1.64 -22.00 17.36
CA LYS A 506 -1.95 -23.04 16.37
C LYS A 506 -0.67 -23.79 16.04
#